data_AF-A0A2R7MHH6-F1
#
_entry.id   AF-A0A2R7MHH6-F1
#
_cell.length_a   1.000
_cell.length_b   1.000
_cell.length_c   1.000
_cell.angle_alpha   90.00
_cell.angle_beta   90.00
_cell.angle_gamma   90.00
#
_symmetry.space_group_name_H-M   'P 1'
#
loop_
_entity.id
_entity.type
_entity.pdbx_description
1 polymer ?
#
loop_
_entity_poly.entity_id
_entity_poly.type
_entity_poly.pdbx_seq_one_letter_code
_entity_poly.pdbx_strand_id
1 'polypeptide(L)' 'MDAFLRTMEYPCTKDDLLREAERAGLGERTVQRLVALQDRYFHGARDVFVERPRLVMGTAPA' A
#
# COMPACT_ATOMS: atom_id res chain seq x y z
N MET A 1 -6.15 6.64 -5.26
CA MET A 1 -5.77 5.25 -4.91
C MET A 1 -6.39 4.25 -5.88
N ASP A 2 -7.72 4.24 -6.12
CA ASP A 2 -8.35 3.33 -7.09
C ASP A 2 -7.75 3.39 -8.50
N ALA A 3 -7.56 4.60 -9.05
CA ALA A 3 -6.99 4.77 -10.39
C ALA A 3 -5.56 4.22 -10.48
N PHE A 4 -4.75 4.43 -9.44
CA PHE A 4 -3.39 3.90 -9.33
C PHE A 4 -3.37 2.37 -9.24
N LEU A 5 -4.23 1.78 -8.42
CA LEU A 5 -4.30 0.32 -8.29
C LEU A 5 -4.81 -0.35 -9.58
N ARG A 6 -5.60 0.36 -10.39
CA ARG A 6 -6.00 -0.12 -11.73
C ARG A 6 -4.87 -0.07 -12.76
N THR A 7 -3.85 0.76 -12.55
CA THR A 7 -2.66 0.81 -13.43
C THR A 7 -1.57 -0.17 -13.02
N MET A 8 -1.68 -0.79 -11.84
CA MET A 8 -0.72 -1.79 -11.37
C MET A 8 -0.90 -3.11 -12.12
N GLU A 9 0.22 -3.74 -12.44
CA GLU A 9 0.26 -5.12 -12.93
C GLU A 9 0.30 -6.07 -11.73
N TYR A 10 -0.63 -7.05 -11.71
CA TYR A 10 -0.75 -8.04 -10.65
C TYR A 10 -0.27 -9.42 -11.15
N PRO A 11 0.34 -10.26 -10.30
CA PRO A 11 0.56 -10.05 -8.86
C PRO A 11 1.71 -9.10 -8.55
N CYS A 12 1.55 -8.24 -7.53
CA CYS A 12 2.57 -7.30 -7.09
C CYS A 12 2.81 -7.41 -5.58
N THR A 13 4.00 -7.02 -5.12
CA THR A 13 4.35 -6.96 -3.69
C THR A 13 4.00 -5.61 -3.07
N LYS A 14 4.10 -5.51 -1.75
CA LYS A 14 4.00 -4.22 -1.04
C LYS A 14 5.06 -3.23 -1.51
N ASP A 15 6.28 -3.69 -1.74
CA ASP A 15 7.38 -2.83 -2.20
C ASP A 15 7.13 -2.31 -3.62
N ASP A 16 6.58 -3.12 -4.51
CA ASP A 16 6.18 -2.66 -5.86
C ASP A 16 5.13 -1.55 -5.79
N LEU A 17 4.12 -1.71 -4.92
CA LEU A 17 3.10 -0.69 -4.69
C LEU A 17 3.70 0.60 -4.16
N LEU A 18 4.67 0.53 -3.24
CA LEU A 18 5.36 1.70 -2.70
C LEU A 18 6.20 2.39 -3.77
N ARG A 19 6.96 1.63 -4.55
CA ARG A 19 7.81 2.16 -5.61
C ARG A 19 6.99 2.85 -6.69
N GLU A 20 5.90 2.23 -7.12
CA GLU A 20 5.02 2.83 -8.12
C GLU A 20 4.22 4.01 -7.54
N ALA A 21 3.88 3.98 -6.24
CA ALA A 21 3.25 5.11 -5.56
C ALA A 21 4.17 6.33 -5.48
N GLU A 22 5.45 6.12 -5.14
CA GLU A 22 6.47 7.18 -5.18
C GLU A 22 6.68 7.70 -6.60
N ARG A 23 6.79 6.80 -7.59
CA ARG A 23 6.96 7.18 -9.01
C ARG A 23 5.76 7.97 -9.54
N ALA A 24 4.55 7.62 -9.11
CA ALA A 24 3.32 8.32 -9.46
C ALA A 24 3.10 9.62 -8.66
N GLY A 25 3.98 9.95 -7.70
CA GLY A 25 3.85 11.13 -6.84
C GLY A 25 2.60 11.09 -5.96
N LEU A 26 2.21 9.90 -5.47
CA LEU A 26 1.06 9.79 -4.58
C LEU A 26 1.34 10.51 -3.25
N GLY A 27 0.34 11.24 -2.75
CA GLY A 27 0.47 11.96 -1.50
C GLY A 27 0.76 11.04 -0.30
N GLU A 28 1.43 11.58 0.72
CA GLU A 28 1.93 10.88 1.91
C GLU A 28 0.88 9.98 2.57
N ARG A 29 -0.38 10.41 2.63
CA ARG A 29 -1.48 9.61 3.21
C ARG A 29 -1.70 8.29 2.48
N THR A 30 -1.47 8.26 1.17
CA THR A 30 -1.58 7.03 0.37
C THR A 30 -0.36 6.14 0.61
N VAL A 31 0.84 6.71 0.62
CA VAL A 31 2.08 5.99 0.92
C VAL A 31 2.02 5.37 2.32
N GLN A 32 1.61 6.10 3.35
CA GLN A 32 1.45 5.57 4.70
C GLN A 32 0.45 4.41 4.77
N ARG A 33 -0.65 4.46 3.99
CA ARG A 33 -1.58 3.33 3.89
C ARG A 33 -0.91 2.10 3.28
N LEU A 34 -0.12 2.28 2.23
CA LEU A 34 0.62 1.19 1.57
C LEU A 34 1.71 0.61 2.49
N VAL A 35 2.42 1.45 3.25
CA VAL A 35 3.43 1.02 4.24
C VAL A 35 2.80 0.15 5.35
N ALA A 36 1.58 0.49 5.77
CA ALA A 36 0.84 -0.26 6.79
C ALA A 36 0.20 -1.57 6.29
N LEU A 37 0.33 -1.88 5.00
CA LEU A 37 -0.06 -3.18 4.47
C LEU A 37 0.91 -4.27 4.92
N GLN A 38 0.40 -5.50 5.02
CA GLN A 38 1.25 -6.66 5.21
C GLN A 38 2.12 -6.90 3.98
N ASP A 39 3.32 -7.42 4.21
CA ASP A 39 4.20 -7.83 3.14
C ASP A 39 3.74 -9.18 2.57
N ARG A 40 2.96 -9.12 1.49
CA ARG A 40 2.37 -10.25 0.78
C ARG A 40 2.21 -9.93 -0.69
N TYR A 41 1.94 -10.97 -1.47
CA TYR A 41 1.49 -10.79 -2.85
C TYR A 41 0.04 -10.34 -2.86
N PHE A 42 -0.22 -9.26 -3.59
CA PHE A 42 -1.55 -8.76 -3.90
C PHE A 42 -1.89 -9.22 -5.31
N HIS A 43 -3.08 -9.79 -5.50
CA HIS A 43 -3.52 -10.28 -6.81
C HIS A 43 -4.50 -9.32 -7.49
N GLY A 44 -4.83 -8.20 -6.85
CA GLY A 44 -5.68 -7.18 -7.43
C GLY A 44 -5.91 -5.99 -6.51
N ALA A 45 -6.49 -4.93 -7.07
CA ALA A 45 -6.84 -3.71 -6.32
C ALA A 45 -7.75 -4.02 -5.13
N ARG A 46 -8.67 -4.99 -5.28
CA ARG A 46 -9.56 -5.43 -4.20
C ARG A 46 -8.81 -5.96 -2.99
N ASP A 47 -7.73 -6.73 -3.18
CA ASP A 47 -6.94 -7.22 -2.05
C ASP A 47 -6.36 -6.05 -1.25
N VAL A 48 -5.86 -5.02 -1.94
CA VAL A 48 -5.31 -3.82 -1.31
C VAL A 48 -6.38 -2.99 -0.60
N PHE A 49 -7.62 -2.94 -1.14
CA PHE A 49 -8.74 -2.22 -0.52
C PHE A 49 -9.34 -2.94 0.69
N VAL A 50 -9.41 -4.27 0.63
CA VAL A 50 -9.97 -5.11 1.70
C VAL A 50 -8.97 -5.26 2.84
N GLU A 51 -7.67 -5.23 2.53
CA GLU A 51 -6.62 -5.24 3.55
C GLU A 51 -6.77 -4.00 4.44
N ARG A 52 -7.10 -4.25 5.70
CA ARG A 52 -7.09 -3.20 6.70
C ARG A 52 -5.64 -2.89 7.01
N PRO A 53 -5.18 -1.63 6.88
CA PRO A 53 -3.87 -1.26 7.36
C PRO A 53 -3.83 -1.64 8.83
N ARG A 54 -2.88 -2.50 9.22
CA ARG A 54 -2.66 -2.78 10.63
C ARG A 54 -2.28 -1.43 11.20
N LEU A 55 -3.15 -0.85 12.03
CA LEU A 55 -2.77 0.28 12.86
C LEU A 55 -1.63 -0.24 13.72
N VAL A 56 -0.41 0.00 13.27
CA VAL A 56 0.76 -0.04 14.13
C VAL A 56 0.54 1.16 15.05
N MET A 57 -0.19 0.93 16.14
CA MET A 57 -0.08 1.81 17.30
C MET A 57 1.39 1.74 17.68
N GLY A 58 2.11 2.79 17.28
CA GLY A 58 3.44 3.04 17.80
C GLY A 58 3.32 3.05 19.31
N THR A 59 3.92 2.06 19.96
CA THR A 59 4.37 2.21 21.32
C THR A 59 5.35 3.38 21.29
N ALA A 60 4.92 4.51 21.84
CA ALA A 60 5.78 5.64 22.11
C ALA A 60 6.96 5.16 22.98
N PRO A 61 8.21 5.55 22.67
CA PRO A 61 9.31 5.31 23.58
C PRO A 61 9.19 6.24 24.80
N ALA A 62 9.36 5.68 25.99
CA ALA A 62 9.57 6.40 27.25
C ALA A 62 10.99 6.11 27.77
#